data_AF-A0A6H0A349-F1
#
_entry.id   AF-A0A6H0A349-F1
#
_cell.length_a   1.000
_cell.length_b   1.000
_cell.length_c   1.000
_cell.angle_alpha   90.00
_cell.angle_beta   90.00
_cell.angle_gamma   90.00
#
_symmetry.space_group_name_H-M   'P 1'
#
loop_
_entity.id
_entity.type
_entity.pdbx_description
1 polymer ?
#
loop_
_entity_poly.entity_id
_entity_poly.type
_entity_poly.pdbx_seq_one_letter_code
_entity_poly.pdbx_strand_id
1 'polypeptide(L)'
;MGSCAAPSAKGDDKFITTDYLQQCQFTDDQLIDFMLQHPILINRPIVVTPLGTRLCRPSEVVLDILPDAQKGAFAKEDGEKVVDEAGKRLK
;
A
#
# COMPACT_ATOMS: atom_id res chain seq x y z
N MET A 1 -23.96 14.25 -17.51
CA MET A 1 -23.43 14.23 -16.13
C MET A 1 -24.05 13.02 -15.44
N GLY A 2 -23.44 11.85 -15.64
CA GLY A 2 -23.99 10.58 -15.16
C GLY A 2 -23.87 10.50 -13.65
N SER A 3 -24.99 10.26 -12.97
CA SER A 3 -25.04 10.01 -11.54
C SER A 3 -24.27 8.71 -11.25
N CYS A 4 -23.01 8.82 -10.81
CA CYS A 4 -22.41 7.74 -10.04
C CYS A 4 -23.14 7.73 -8.69
N ALA A 5 -24.27 7.04 -8.64
CA ALA A 5 -24.90 6.71 -7.37
C ALA A 5 -23.90 5.83 -6.61
N ALA A 6 -23.37 6.35 -5.50
CA ALA A 6 -22.56 5.56 -4.59
C ALA A 6 -23.33 4.28 -4.24
N PRO A 7 -22.73 3.08 -4.37
CA PRO A 7 -23.42 1.85 -4.04
C PRO A 7 -23.92 1.95 -2.60
N SER A 8 -25.22 1.71 -2.42
CA SER A 8 -25.83 1.70 -1.10
C SER A 8 -25.05 0.72 -0.22
N ALA A 9 -24.50 1.23 0.87
CA ALA A 9 -23.75 0.51 1.91
C ALA A 9 -24.62 -0.50 2.68
N LYS A 10 -25.34 -1.36 1.97
CA LYS A 10 -26.10 -2.47 2.53
C LYS A 10 -25.17 -3.67 2.60
N GLY A 11 -24.46 -3.77 3.72
CA GLY A 11 -24.04 -5.03 4.33
C GLY A 11 -22.95 -5.87 3.67
N ASP A 12 -22.61 -5.64 2.41
CA ASP A 12 -21.63 -6.47 1.69
C ASP A 12 -20.44 -5.62 1.21
N ASP A 13 -19.35 -5.58 1.99
CA ASP A 13 -18.06 -4.92 1.67
C ASP A 13 -17.46 -5.33 0.31
N LYS A 14 -18.05 -6.32 -0.37
CA LYS A 14 -17.61 -6.87 -1.65
C LYS A 14 -17.92 -5.98 -2.86
N PHE A 15 -18.72 -4.92 -2.70
CA PHE A 15 -19.22 -4.11 -3.83
C PHE A 15 -18.47 -2.81 -4.13
N ILE A 16 -17.54 -2.37 -3.27
CA ILE A 16 -16.65 -1.24 -3.58
C ILE A 16 -15.33 -1.82 -4.06
N THR A 17 -15.29 -2.23 -5.32
CA THR A 17 -14.05 -2.68 -5.96
C THR A 17 -13.24 -1.49 -6.43
N THR A 18 -11.92 -1.64 -6.49
CA THR A 18 -11.02 -0.60 -7.03
C THR A 18 -11.41 -0.17 -8.45
N ASP A 19 -11.96 -1.10 -9.25
CA ASP A 19 -12.44 -0.84 -10.60
C ASP A 19 -13.60 0.17 -10.63
N TYR A 20 -14.48 0.16 -9.62
CA TYR A 20 -15.57 1.14 -9.50
C TYR A 20 -15.03 2.54 -9.17
N LEU A 21 -14.04 2.61 -8.27
CA LEU A 21 -13.40 3.89 -7.91
C LEU A 21 -12.67 4.54 -9.09
N GLN A 22 -12.18 3.74 -10.05
CA GLN A 22 -11.52 4.23 -11.25
C GLN A 22 -12.48 4.77 -12.33
N GLN A 23 -13.73 4.32 -12.33
CA GLN A 23 -14.71 4.68 -13.37
C GLN A 23 -15.40 6.02 -13.09
N CYS A 24 -15.40 6.47 -11.83
CA CYS A 24 -16.01 7.72 -11.40
C CYS A 24 -14.94 8.73 -10.99
N GLN A 25 -15.26 10.02 -11.12
CA GLN A 25 -14.39 11.09 -10.64
C GLN A 25 -14.77 11.42 -9.19
N PHE A 26 -14.03 10.84 -8.24
CA PHE A 26 -14.12 11.18 -6.82
C PHE A 26 -13.07 12.23 -6.47
N THR A 27 -13.37 13.09 -5.50
CA THR A 27 -12.35 13.97 -4.90
C THR A 27 -11.45 13.19 -3.95
N ASP A 28 -10.27 13.73 -3.63
CA ASP A 28 -9.35 13.10 -2.68
C ASP A 28 -10.01 12.88 -1.31
N ASP A 29 -10.79 13.85 -0.82
CA ASP A 29 -11.52 13.72 0.45
C ASP A 29 -12.55 12.58 0.41
N GLN A 30 -13.28 12.43 -0.70
CA GLN A 30 -14.23 11.32 -0.87
C GLN A 30 -13.51 9.97 -0.90
N LEU A 31 -12.35 9.89 -1.56
CA LEU A 31 -11.53 8.67 -1.57
C LEU A 31 -11.03 8.33 -0.16
N ILE A 32 -10.63 9.32 0.64
CA ILE A 32 -10.23 9.13 2.03
C ILE A 32 -11.40 8.62 2.85
N ASP A 33 -12.60 9.19 2.70
CA ASP A 33 -13.80 8.72 3.40
C ASP A 33 -14.13 7.26 3.04
N PHE A 34 -13.99 6.87 1.76
CA PHE A 34 -14.16 5.48 1.34
C PHE A 34 -13.10 4.56 1.97
N MET A 35 -11.84 5.00 2.05
CA MET A 35 -10.77 4.23 2.70
C MET A 35 -11.02 4.04 4.20
N LEU A 36 -11.59 5.04 4.88
CA LEU A 36 -11.96 4.95 6.30
C LEU A 36 -13.15 4.00 6.52
N GLN A 37 -14.13 4.03 5.63
CA GLN A 37 -15.30 3.14 5.69
C GLN A 37 -14.94 1.70 5.29
N HIS A 38 -14.02 1.52 4.34
CA HIS A 38 -13.61 0.22 3.81
C HIS A 38 -12.08 0.09 3.81
N PRO A 39 -11.46 -0.28 4.96
CA PRO A 39 -10.01 -0.33 5.12
C PRO A 39 -9.28 -1.25 4.13
N ILE A 40 -10.00 -2.22 3.52
CA ILE A 40 -9.45 -3.10 2.47
C ILE A 40 -8.98 -2.33 1.23
N LEU A 41 -9.49 -1.11 1.00
CA LEU A 41 -9.07 -0.23 -0.09
C LEU A 41 -7.68 0.37 0.14
N ILE A 42 -7.18 0.38 1.38
CA ILE A 42 -5.86 0.92 1.71
C ILE A 42 -4.79 -0.10 1.31
N ASN A 43 -3.94 0.29 0.37
CA ASN A 43 -2.80 -0.53 -0.06
C ASN A 43 -1.84 -0.81 1.12
N ARG A 44 -1.33 -2.03 1.21
CA ARG A 44 -0.49 -2.52 2.34
C ARG A 44 0.86 -3.09 1.89
N PRO A 45 1.93 -3.05 2.70
CA PRO A 45 2.03 -2.42 4.00
C PRO A 45 2.41 -0.93 3.91
N ILE A 46 1.85 -0.12 4.81
CA ILE A 46 2.34 1.23 5.10
C ILE A 46 3.25 1.10 6.32
N VAL A 47 4.49 1.54 6.19
CA VAL A 47 5.50 1.48 7.26
C VAL A 47 5.84 2.87 7.72
N VAL A 48 5.85 3.07 9.03
CA VAL A 48 6.19 4.34 9.71
C VAL A 48 7.46 4.12 10.52
N THR A 49 8.41 5.03 10.38
CA THR A 49 9.70 5.05 11.11
C THR A 49 10.05 6.50 11.48
N PRO A 50 11.04 6.73 12.35
CA PRO A 50 11.54 8.09 12.62
C PRO A 50 12.09 8.80 11.37
N LEU A 51 12.54 8.07 10.34
CA LEU A 51 13.05 8.63 9.10
C LEU A 51 11.95 8.99 8.09
N GLY A 52 10.73 8.45 8.28
CA GLY A 52 9.57 8.78 7.46
C GLY A 52 8.55 7.63 7.33
N THR A 53 7.56 7.88 6.47
CA THR A 53 6.46 6.95 6.17
C THR A 53 6.44 6.60 4.68
N ARG A 54 6.26 5.31 4.35
CA ARG A 54 6.17 4.83 2.96
C ARG A 54 5.14 3.73 2.80
N LEU A 55 4.50 3.69 1.63
CA LEU A 55 3.82 2.51 1.12
C LEU A 55 4.88 1.57 0.52
N CYS A 56 5.19 0.48 1.19
CA CYS A 56 6.30 -0.41 0.81
C CYS A 56 5.86 -1.41 -0.26
N ARG A 57 5.57 -0.89 -1.45
CA ARG A 57 5.32 -1.65 -2.68
C ARG A 57 6.24 -1.15 -3.79
N PRO A 58 7.29 -1.91 -4.16
CA PRO A 58 7.64 -3.25 -3.69
C PRO A 58 8.23 -3.26 -2.25
N SER A 59 8.37 -4.44 -1.63
CA SER A 59 8.65 -4.57 -0.19
C SER A 59 10.00 -3.97 0.23
N GLU A 60 11.01 -4.02 -0.64
CA GLU A 60 12.35 -3.49 -0.43
C GLU A 60 12.40 -1.96 -0.24
N VAL A 61 11.34 -1.23 -0.60
CA VAL A 61 11.22 0.22 -0.34
C VAL A 61 11.32 0.54 1.16
N VAL A 62 10.97 -0.41 2.03
CA VAL A 62 11.13 -0.25 3.48
C VAL A 62 12.58 0.05 3.89
N LEU A 63 13.55 -0.46 3.14
CA LEU A 63 14.97 -0.31 3.43
C LEU A 63 15.44 1.16 3.30
N ASP A 64 14.65 2.06 2.69
CA ASP A 64 14.96 3.49 2.60
C ASP A 64 14.64 4.25 3.89
N ILE A 65 13.77 3.70 4.74
CA ILE A 65 13.27 4.37 5.94
C ILE A 65 13.64 3.65 7.24
N LEU A 66 14.27 2.47 7.18
CA LEU A 66 14.77 1.82 8.38
C LEU A 66 15.97 2.59 8.97
N PRO A 67 15.99 2.86 10.29
CA PRO A 67 17.08 3.58 10.94
C PRO A 67 18.38 2.77 10.96
N ASP A 68 18.26 1.45 11.06
CA ASP A 68 19.38 0.53 11.10
C ASP A 68 19.53 -0.19 9.76
N ALA A 69 20.78 -0.41 9.33
CA ALA A 69 21.08 -1.24 8.18
C ALA A 69 20.68 -2.71 8.43
N GLN A 70 20.47 -3.45 7.35
CA GLN A 70 20.24 -4.90 7.44
C GLN A 70 21.47 -5.58 8.05
N LYS A 71 21.21 -6.50 8.99
CA LYS A 71 22.26 -7.19 9.78
C LYS A 71 22.91 -8.37 9.07
N GLY A 72 22.46 -8.69 7.86
CA GLY A 72 22.95 -9.80 7.03
C GLY A 72 22.19 -9.87 5.71
N ALA A 73 22.44 -10.91 4.93
CA ALA A 73 21.75 -11.12 3.67
C ALA A 73 20.23 -11.26 3.86
N PHE A 74 19.47 -10.67 2.94
CA PHE A 74 18.01 -10.76 2.92
C PHE A 74 17.52 -11.19 1.54
N ALA A 75 16.72 -12.26 1.53
CA ALA A 75 15.99 -12.73 0.36
C ALA A 75 14.49 -12.74 0.68
N LYS A 76 13.68 -12.37 -0.32
CA LYS A 76 12.22 -12.46 -0.26
C LYS A 76 11.76 -13.92 -0.26
N GLU A 77 10.48 -14.13 0.03
CA GLU A 77 9.86 -15.47 0.08
C GLU A 77 9.88 -16.18 -1.29
N ASP A 78 9.93 -15.44 -2.39
CA ASP A 78 10.07 -15.97 -3.75
C ASP A 78 11.53 -16.32 -4.14
N GLY A 79 12.48 -16.09 -3.22
CA GLY A 79 13.91 -16.30 -3.44
C GLY A 79 14.65 -15.12 -4.07
N GLU A 80 13.99 -13.99 -4.34
CA GLU A 80 14.66 -12.78 -4.83
C GLU A 80 15.61 -12.24 -3.75
N LYS A 81 16.92 -12.21 -4.05
CA LYS A 81 17.93 -11.64 -3.16
C LYS A 81 17.90 -10.12 -3.25
N VAL A 82 17.67 -9.44 -2.12
CA VAL A 82 17.56 -7.98 -2.04
C VAL A 82 18.85 -7.36 -1.49
N VAL A 83 19.43 -7.99 -0.47
CA VAL A 83 20.64 -7.51 0.22
C VAL A 83 21.64 -8.66 0.35
N ASP A 84 22.91 -8.40 0.12
CA ASP A 84 24.00 -9.35 0.33
C ASP A 84 24.51 -9.40 1.78
N GLU A 85 25.47 -10.30 2.06
CA GLU A 85 26.08 -10.44 3.39
C GLU A 85 26.84 -9.19 3.85
N ALA A 86 27.26 -8.33 2.92
CA ALA A 86 27.92 -7.07 3.21
C ALA A 86 26.92 -5.92 3.46
N GLY A 87 25.62 -6.20 3.43
CA GLY A 87 24.57 -5.20 3.61
C GLY A 87 24.32 -4.34 2.37
N LYS A 88 24.89 -4.68 1.22
CA LYS A 88 24.72 -3.94 -0.04
C LYS A 88 23.47 -4.41 -0.78
N ARG A 89 22.71 -3.47 -1.33
CA ARG A 89 21.59 -3.79 -2.23
C ARG A 89 22.10 -4.45 -3.51
N LEU A 90 21.42 -5.52 -3.90
CA LEU A 90 21.70 -6.27 -5.12
C LEU A 90 20.91 -5.74 -6.34
N LYS A 91 20.10 -4.71 -6.14
CA LYS A 91 19.22 -4.08 -7.12
C LYS A 91 19.32 -2.56 -7.02
#